data_AF-A0A7W2YLI3-F1
#
_entry.id   AF-A0A7W2YLI3-F1
#
_cell.length_a   1.000
_cell.length_b   1.000
_cell.length_c   1.000
_cell.angle_alpha   90.00
_cell.angle_beta   90.00
_cell.angle_gamma   90.00
#
_symmetry.space_group_name_H-M   'P 1'
#
loop_
_entity.id
_entity.type
_entity.pdbx_description
1 polymer ?
#
loop_
_entity_poly.entity_id
_entity_poly.type
_entity_poly.pdbx_seq_one_letter_code
_entity_poly.pdbx_strand_id
1 'polypeptide(L)'
;MIKNLVVMVSSVVFFSACSSSNNVCEDLTLASEQVQQCQSLHKQIINAKNKPIIRTELERRYQQDCIDIRYYRDDKQDGICGNKQEVEESLKLNK
;
A
#
# COMPACT_ATOMS: atom_id res chain seq x y z
N MET A 1 -18.21 -14.91 -44.00
CA MET A 1 -18.42 -15.31 -42.59
C MET A 1 -17.13 -15.31 -41.75
N ILE A 2 -15.97 -15.73 -42.30
CA ILE A 2 -14.67 -15.72 -41.59
C ILE A 2 -14.25 -14.32 -41.10
N LYS A 3 -14.51 -13.27 -41.89
CA LYS A 3 -14.15 -11.88 -41.55
C LYS A 3 -14.80 -11.38 -40.24
N ASN A 4 -16.05 -11.74 -39.98
CA ASN A 4 -16.74 -11.37 -38.73
C ASN A 4 -16.24 -12.18 -37.53
N LEU A 5 -15.78 -13.41 -37.77
CA LEU A 5 -15.24 -14.31 -36.75
C LEU A 5 -13.86 -13.83 -36.26
N VAL A 6 -13.02 -13.32 -37.18
CA VAL A 6 -11.71 -12.72 -36.83
C VAL A 6 -11.88 -11.45 -35.99
N VAL A 7 -12.89 -10.62 -36.31
CA VAL A 7 -13.18 -9.39 -35.55
C VAL A 7 -13.66 -9.71 -34.12
N MET A 8 -14.54 -10.70 -33.96
CA MET A 8 -15.02 -11.15 -32.63
C MET A 8 -13.90 -11.73 -31.76
N VAL A 9 -13.01 -12.56 -32.32
CA VAL A 9 -11.91 -13.19 -31.57
C VAL A 9 -10.88 -12.15 -31.13
N SER A 10 -10.63 -11.13 -31.95
CA SER A 10 -9.71 -10.03 -31.61
C SER A 10 -10.21 -9.24 -30.38
N SER A 11 -11.52 -8.98 -30.28
CA SER A 11 -12.09 -8.19 -29.18
C SER A 11 -11.98 -8.87 -27.80
N VAL A 12 -12.03 -10.21 -27.71
CA VAL A 12 -12.00 -10.92 -26.42
C VAL A 12 -10.60 -10.92 -25.79
N VAL A 13 -9.54 -10.91 -26.60
CA VAL A 13 -8.15 -10.95 -26.12
C VAL A 13 -7.69 -9.60 -25.53
N PHE A 14 -8.30 -8.48 -25.94
CA PHE A 14 -7.96 -7.16 -25.41
C PHE A 14 -8.53 -6.87 -24.02
N PHE A 15 -9.57 -7.58 -23.57
CA PHE A 15 -10.19 -7.32 -22.26
C PHE A 15 -9.61 -8.13 -21.09
N SER A 16 -8.73 -9.09 -21.32
CA SER A 16 -8.15 -9.93 -20.25
C SER A 16 -6.94 -9.32 -19.52
N ALA A 17 -6.62 -8.04 -19.74
CA ALA A 17 -5.35 -7.45 -19.30
C ALA A 17 -5.41 -6.47 -18.09
N CYS A 18 -6.55 -6.22 -17.45
CA CYS A 18 -6.63 -5.21 -16.36
C CYS A 18 -7.13 -5.72 -15.00
N SER A 19 -6.81 -6.96 -14.61
CA SER A 19 -6.98 -7.42 -13.23
C SER A 19 -5.69 -8.03 -12.70
N SER A 20 -4.62 -7.23 -12.63
CA SER A 20 -3.40 -7.60 -11.89
C SER A 20 -3.56 -7.21 -10.42
N SER A 21 -4.26 -8.01 -9.63
CA SER A 21 -4.32 -7.87 -8.17
C SER A 21 -3.29 -8.80 -7.52
N ASN A 22 -1.99 -8.61 -7.79
CA ASN A 22 -0.95 -9.53 -7.30
C ASN A 22 -0.43 -9.20 -5.89
N ASN A 23 -0.97 -8.16 -5.24
CA ASN A 23 -0.47 -7.68 -3.95
C ASN A 23 -1.50 -6.75 -3.31
N VAL A 24 -2.66 -7.32 -2.95
CA VAL A 24 -3.73 -6.62 -2.23
C VAL A 24 -3.30 -6.28 -0.79
N CYS A 25 -2.29 -6.98 -0.28
CA CYS A 25 -1.71 -6.78 1.04
C CYS A 25 -0.31 -6.19 0.92
N GLU A 26 -0.04 -5.12 1.65
CA GLU A 26 1.30 -4.50 1.72
C GLU A 26 2.34 -5.53 2.19
N ASP A 27 3.58 -5.34 1.72
CA ASP A 27 4.73 -6.08 2.22
C ASP A 27 5.05 -5.58 3.64
N LEU A 28 5.23 -6.51 4.57
CA LEU A 28 5.59 -6.22 5.97
C LEU A 28 6.88 -5.40 6.07
N THR A 29 7.82 -5.61 5.14
CA THR A 29 9.07 -4.85 5.09
C THR A 29 8.82 -3.36 4.80
N LEU A 30 8.03 -3.07 3.75
CA LEU A 30 7.66 -1.72 3.34
C LEU A 30 6.91 -0.97 4.45
N ALA A 31 5.97 -1.64 5.13
CA ALA A 31 5.25 -1.06 6.26
C ALA A 31 6.19 -0.72 7.42
N SER A 32 7.16 -1.58 7.73
CA SER A 32 8.14 -1.34 8.80
C SER A 32 9.08 -0.16 8.49
N GLU A 33 9.51 0.00 7.24
CA GLU A 33 10.37 1.10 6.80
C GLU A 33 9.64 2.44 6.90
N GLN A 34 8.37 2.49 6.47
CA GLN A 34 7.54 3.69 6.62
C GLN A 34 7.36 4.08 8.10
N VAL A 35 7.16 3.11 9.00
CA VAL A 35 7.08 3.37 10.44
C VAL A 35 8.39 3.96 10.99
N GLN A 36 9.55 3.42 10.58
CA GLN A 36 10.85 3.95 10.99
C GLN A 36 11.06 5.39 10.51
N GLN A 37 10.66 5.70 9.28
CA GLN A 37 10.73 7.06 8.73
C GLN A 37 9.85 8.02 9.55
N CYS A 38 8.62 7.62 9.87
CA CYS A 38 7.72 8.41 10.70
C CYS A 38 8.26 8.65 12.13
N GLN A 39 8.91 7.65 12.73
CA GLN A 39 9.58 7.82 14.02
C GLN A 39 10.75 8.79 13.95
N SER A 40 11.57 8.72 12.89
CA SER A 40 12.66 9.66 12.66
C SER A 40 12.15 11.09 12.51
N LEU A 41 11.09 11.27 11.71
CA LEU A 41 10.46 12.58 11.50
C LEU A 41 9.89 13.16 12.81
N HIS A 42 9.25 12.33 13.62
CA HIS A 42 8.73 12.75 14.92
C HIS A 42 9.86 13.22 15.88
N LYS A 43 11.01 12.52 15.90
CA LYS A 43 12.19 12.98 16.65
C LYS A 43 12.69 14.34 16.17
N GLN A 44 12.66 14.60 14.87
CA GLN A 44 13.04 15.90 14.31
C GLN A 44 12.11 17.03 14.77
N ILE A 45 10.79 16.77 14.85
CA ILE A 45 9.81 17.73 15.38
C ILE A 45 10.13 18.08 16.85
N ILE A 46 10.39 17.07 17.68
CA ILE A 46 10.76 17.27 19.10
C ILE A 46 12.03 18.12 19.23
N ASN A 47 13.03 17.84 18.41
CA ASN A 47 14.32 18.56 18.40
C ASN A 47 14.20 19.99 17.83
N ALA A 48 13.13 20.30 17.08
CA ALA A 48 12.89 21.62 16.49
C ALA A 48 12.16 22.60 17.42
N LYS A 49 12.06 22.32 18.73
CA LYS A 49 11.27 23.08 19.73
C LYS A 49 11.42 24.60 19.67
N ASN A 50 12.63 25.10 19.39
CA ASN A 50 12.94 26.54 19.37
C ASN A 50 13.01 27.13 17.94
N LYS A 51 12.55 26.40 16.92
CA LYS A 51 12.56 26.83 15.51
C LYS A 51 11.14 26.73 14.94
N PRO A 52 10.25 27.70 15.22
CA PRO A 52 8.82 27.59 14.92
C PRO A 52 8.51 27.27 13.46
N ILE A 53 9.13 27.99 12.51
CA ILE A 53 8.90 27.78 11.08
C ILE A 53 9.29 26.36 10.64
N ILE A 54 10.45 25.88 11.09
CA ILE A 54 10.93 24.54 10.76
C ILE A 54 10.03 23.48 11.38
N ARG A 55 9.63 23.70 12.63
CA ARG A 55 8.73 22.78 13.34
C ARG A 55 7.38 22.67 12.63
N THR A 56 6.78 23.79 12.22
CA THR A 56 5.50 23.80 11.50
C THR A 56 5.59 23.02 10.18
N GLU A 57 6.68 23.17 9.42
CA GLU A 57 6.86 22.41 8.19
C GLU A 57 7.09 20.91 8.44
N LEU A 58 7.83 20.55 9.49
CA LEU A 58 8.00 19.14 9.89
C LEU A 58 6.69 18.51 10.37
N GLU A 59 5.87 19.25 11.14
CA GLU A 59 4.53 18.82 11.57
C GLU A 59 3.60 18.63 10.38
N ARG A 60 3.64 19.55 9.39
CA ARG A 60 2.89 19.43 8.14
C ARG A 60 3.28 18.17 7.35
N ARG A 61 4.58 17.89 7.24
CA ARG A 61 5.09 16.66 6.59
C ARG A 61 4.67 15.41 7.33
N TYR A 62 4.75 15.41 8.66
CA TYR A 62 4.32 14.28 9.47
C TYR A 62 2.83 13.99 9.30
N GLN A 63 1.99 15.03 9.25
CA GLN A 63 0.56 14.85 9.00
C GLN A 63 0.31 14.19 7.64
N GLN A 64 0.92 14.70 6.57
CA GLN A 64 0.73 14.14 5.24
C GLN A 64 1.27 12.72 5.11
N ASP A 65 2.53 12.51 5.50
CA ASP A 65 3.26 11.28 5.20
C ASP A 65 2.90 10.13 6.15
N CYS A 66 2.54 10.43 7.41
CA CYS A 66 2.38 9.43 8.46
C CYS A 66 0.94 9.23 8.95
N ILE A 67 0.09 10.26 8.85
CA ILE A 67 -1.29 10.24 9.36
C ILE A 67 -2.28 10.11 8.21
N ASP A 68 -2.31 11.07 7.29
CA ASP A 68 -3.32 11.15 6.24
C ASP A 68 -3.24 9.97 5.26
N ILE A 69 -2.02 9.56 4.91
CA ILE A 69 -1.79 8.36 4.06
C ILE A 69 -2.26 7.08 4.75
N ARG A 70 -2.03 6.95 6.07
CA ARG A 70 -2.35 5.72 6.80
C ARG A 70 -3.81 5.62 7.21
N TYR A 71 -4.47 6.74 7.48
CA TYR A 71 -5.86 6.78 7.94
C TYR A 71 -6.81 5.99 7.03
N TYR A 72 -6.64 6.08 5.71
CA TYR A 72 -7.48 5.35 4.76
C TYR A 72 -6.97 3.95 4.41
N ARG A 73 -5.69 3.68 4.64
CA ARG A 73 -5.04 2.43 4.26
C ARG A 73 -5.20 1.38 5.35
N ASP A 74 -4.85 1.70 6.58
CA ASP A 74 -4.81 0.75 7.69
C ASP A 74 -6.23 0.21 7.99
N ASP A 75 -7.27 1.07 7.93
CA ASP A 75 -8.69 0.70 8.08
C ASP A 75 -9.20 -0.30 7.02
N LYS A 76 -8.62 -0.28 5.82
CA LYS A 76 -8.99 -1.19 4.72
C LYS A 76 -8.14 -2.45 4.72
N GLN A 77 -6.92 -2.36 5.26
CA GLN A 77 -5.95 -3.46 5.25
C GLN A 77 -6.43 -4.64 6.08
N ASP A 78 -6.95 -4.42 7.29
CA ASP A 78 -7.37 -5.50 8.20
C ASP A 78 -8.52 -6.33 7.61
N GLY A 79 -9.49 -5.65 6.97
CA GLY A 79 -10.64 -6.30 6.32
C GLY A 79 -10.28 -7.11 5.07
N ILE A 80 -9.09 -6.87 4.48
CA ILE A 80 -8.67 -7.53 3.24
C ILE A 80 -7.52 -8.54 3.48
N CYS A 81 -6.70 -8.33 4.50
CA CYS A 81 -5.43 -9.03 4.71
C CYS A 81 -5.29 -9.71 6.07
N GLY A 82 -6.32 -9.68 6.93
CA GLY A 82 -6.26 -10.16 8.31
C GLY A 82 -5.86 -11.64 8.49
N ASN A 83 -6.03 -12.49 7.47
CA ASN A 83 -5.66 -13.92 7.51
C ASN A 83 -4.40 -14.26 6.69
N LYS A 84 -3.63 -13.28 6.21
CA LYS A 84 -2.48 -13.50 5.31
C LYS A 84 -1.47 -14.50 5.89
N GLN A 85 -1.15 -14.41 7.17
CA GLN A 85 -0.21 -15.33 7.84
C GLN A 85 -0.73 -16.78 7.87
N GLU A 86 -2.01 -16.99 8.19
CA GLU A 86 -2.64 -18.31 8.23
C GLU A 86 -2.69 -18.97 6.84
N VAL A 87 -2.91 -18.15 5.80
CA VAL A 87 -2.89 -18.61 4.40
C VAL A 87 -1.47 -18.98 3.97
N GLU A 88 -0.45 -18.17 4.31
CA GLU A 88 0.95 -18.50 4.01
C GLU A 88 1.44 -19.76 4.72
N GLU A 89 1.01 -19.98 5.97
CA GLU A 89 1.33 -21.18 6.74
C GLU A 89 0.65 -22.43 6.18
N SER A 90 -0.63 -22.34 5.81
CA SER A 90 -1.35 -23.47 5.19
C SER A 90 -0.77 -23.87 3.82
N LEU A 91 -0.28 -22.92 3.04
CA LEU A 91 0.42 -23.20 1.77
C LEU A 91 1.79 -23.87 1.97
N LYS A 92 2.50 -23.56 3.05
CA LYS A 92 3.78 -24.22 3.39
C LYS A 92 3.57 -25.65 3.92
N LEU A 93 2.45 -25.92 4.58
CA LEU A 93 2.10 -27.24 5.11
C LEU A 93 1.62 -28.22 4.03
N ASN A 94 1.08 -27.71 2.92
CA ASN A 94 0.59 -28.52 1.79
C ASN A 94 1.66 -28.78 0.71
N LYS A 95 2.94 -28.52 1.01
CA LYS A 95 4.07 -28.64 0.09
C LYS A 95 5.15 -29.53 0.68
#